data_AF-A0AAW8BXW0-F1
#
_entry.id   AF-A0AAW8BXW0-F1
#
_cell.length_a   1.000
_cell.length_b   1.000
_cell.length_c   1.000
_cell.angle_alpha   90.00
_cell.angle_beta   90.00
_cell.angle_gamma   90.00
#
_symmetry.space_group_name_H-M   'P 1'
#
loop_
_entity.id
_entity.type
_entity.pdbx_description
1 polymer ?
#
loop_
_entity_poly.entity_id
_entity_poly.type
_entity_poly.pdbx_seq_one_letter_code
_entity_poly.pdbx_strand_id
1 'polypeptide(L)'
;MKPYFVRSDEATIEIWSGKRIQHGDEARSDWQRAVKSDVRQAASRWTMPPDATLAGYYNTTSSDVTDVENSLFTNMGETMPRSFTTLRFERGTGTPKSPPVPIDLISGHLHYYRYSVGGPWTTWVPDQTIASWRHVPRRVSVGTDTARPVWFALRYANSDGAVAVENVAALQPGAIFGLRIIVHTTKARSHMAISNSEFVIDGAIAAFHHDPLSDELVAALLSKLPTVTESDLRHALSRLAGPVFPTPAVQISKNGSLRIDPADDRCWLGEYTVREDSTSQWPELSGKLFTIRPVQPGQQGGR
;
A
#
# COMPACT_ATOMS: atom_id res chain seq x y z
N MET A 1 11.36 31.57 3.83
CA MET A 1 11.53 30.13 3.98
C MET A 1 10.90 29.44 2.77
N LYS A 2 11.63 28.61 2.03
CA LYS A 2 11.19 27.84 0.87
C LYS A 2 11.14 26.35 1.26
N PRO A 3 10.01 25.89 1.84
CA PRO A 3 9.88 24.54 2.40
C PRO A 3 9.78 23.43 1.35
N TYR A 4 9.44 23.78 0.10
CA TYR A 4 9.32 22.85 -1.00
C TYR A 4 9.55 23.50 -2.38
N PHE A 5 9.67 22.66 -3.40
CA PHE A 5 9.62 23.03 -4.81
C PHE A 5 8.87 21.95 -5.59
N VAL A 6 7.98 22.36 -6.51
CA VAL A 6 7.28 21.47 -7.44
C VAL A 6 7.77 21.78 -8.85
N ARG A 7 8.18 20.74 -9.58
CA ARG A 7 8.41 20.79 -11.03
C ARG A 7 7.38 19.88 -11.69
N SER A 8 6.85 20.32 -12.83
CA SER A 8 5.96 19.47 -13.63
C SER A 8 6.24 19.64 -15.12
N ASP A 9 5.98 18.57 -15.86
CA ASP A 9 5.85 18.54 -17.31
C ASP A 9 4.52 17.85 -17.69
N GLU A 10 4.34 17.51 -18.96
CA GLU A 10 3.09 16.93 -19.47
C GLU A 10 2.74 15.55 -18.88
N ALA A 11 3.71 14.82 -18.32
CA ALA A 11 3.51 13.44 -17.86
C ALA A 11 4.03 13.20 -16.44
N THR A 12 4.82 14.11 -15.87
CA THR A 12 5.54 13.93 -14.61
C THR A 12 5.38 15.13 -13.69
N ILE A 13 5.23 14.86 -12.39
CA ILE A 13 5.32 15.85 -11.32
C ILE A 13 6.43 15.39 -10.37
N GLU A 14 7.38 16.26 -10.10
CA GLU A 14 8.43 16.06 -9.11
C GLU A 14 8.29 17.07 -7.97
N ILE A 15 8.52 16.61 -6.75
CA ILE A 15 8.39 17.41 -5.53
C ILE A 15 9.66 17.21 -4.71
N TRP A 16 10.25 18.30 -4.26
CA TRP A 16 11.28 18.31 -3.22
C TRP A 16 10.73 19.04 -2.02
N SER A 17 10.76 18.44 -0.83
CA SER A 17 10.32 19.09 0.41
C SER A 17 11.31 18.84 1.55
N GLY A 18 11.46 19.83 2.43
CA GLY A 18 12.31 19.73 3.61
C GLY A 18 11.64 19.12 4.84
N LYS A 19 10.38 18.69 4.68
CA LYS A 19 9.62 17.89 5.64
C LYS A 19 8.71 16.93 4.87
N ARG A 20 8.46 15.73 5.40
CA ARG A 20 7.52 14.77 4.81
C ARG A 20 6.11 15.36 4.70
N ILE A 21 5.44 15.12 3.58
CA ILE A 21 4.02 15.50 3.39
C ILE A 21 3.17 14.53 4.20
N GLN A 22 2.19 15.04 4.94
CA GLN A 22 1.34 14.25 5.82
C GLN A 22 -0.16 14.50 5.54
N HIS A 23 -0.98 13.56 5.99
CA HIS A 23 -2.42 13.67 6.17
C HIS A 23 -2.76 14.21 7.58
N GLY A 24 -4.04 14.47 7.85
CA GLY A 24 -4.54 14.85 9.18
C GLY A 24 -4.22 16.27 9.64
N ASP A 25 -4.11 16.48 10.96
CA ASP A 25 -3.91 17.81 11.55
C ASP A 25 -2.58 18.46 11.14
N GLU A 26 -1.52 17.67 10.96
CA GLU A 26 -0.24 18.17 10.43
C GLU A 26 -0.36 18.68 8.98
N ALA A 27 -1.31 18.17 8.20
CA ALA A 27 -1.58 18.61 6.83
C ALA A 27 -2.13 20.04 6.75
N ARG A 28 -2.61 20.61 7.86
CA ARG A 28 -3.26 21.93 7.88
C ARG A 28 -2.28 23.11 7.85
N SER A 29 -0.98 22.84 7.98
CA SER A 29 0.06 23.86 7.80
C SER A 29 -0.02 24.53 6.41
N ASP A 30 0.30 25.83 6.35
CA ASP A 30 0.17 26.61 5.10
C ASP A 30 1.03 26.02 3.96
N TRP A 31 2.23 25.53 4.26
CA TRP A 31 3.11 24.97 3.25
C TRP A 31 2.58 23.66 2.65
N GLN A 32 1.92 22.80 3.46
CA GLN A 32 1.31 21.57 2.95
C GLN A 32 0.08 21.88 2.09
N ARG A 33 -0.71 22.89 2.46
CA ARG A 33 -1.82 23.35 1.61
C ARG A 33 -1.31 23.89 0.27
N ALA A 34 -0.22 24.66 0.29
CA ALA A 34 0.40 25.20 -0.91
C ALA A 34 0.96 24.10 -1.83
N VAL A 35 1.77 23.16 -1.32
CA VAL A 35 2.32 22.06 -2.15
C VAL A 35 1.22 21.17 -2.72
N LYS A 36 0.17 20.85 -1.94
CA LYS A 36 -0.96 20.07 -2.44
C LYS A 36 -1.76 20.84 -3.50
N SER A 37 -1.90 22.15 -3.37
CA SER A 37 -2.52 23.00 -4.40
C SER A 37 -1.72 23.00 -5.70
N ASP A 38 -0.39 23.20 -5.62
CA ASP A 38 0.49 23.22 -6.79
C ASP A 38 0.49 21.88 -7.53
N VAL A 39 0.53 20.77 -6.79
CA VAL A 39 0.46 19.42 -7.38
C VAL A 39 -0.90 19.18 -8.02
N ARG A 40 -2.01 19.61 -7.40
CA ARG A 40 -3.36 19.49 -7.99
C ARG A 40 -3.46 20.28 -9.30
N GLN A 41 -2.90 21.50 -9.34
CA GLN A 41 -2.88 22.33 -10.55
C GLN A 41 -2.00 21.73 -11.65
N ALA A 42 -0.89 21.09 -11.29
CA ALA A 42 -0.04 20.40 -12.25
C ALA A 42 -0.74 19.13 -12.79
N ALA A 43 -1.31 18.31 -11.91
CA ALA A 43 -1.96 17.06 -12.28
C ALA A 43 -3.24 17.25 -13.10
N SER A 44 -3.92 18.40 -12.99
CA SER A 44 -5.08 18.71 -13.82
C SER A 44 -4.76 18.90 -15.31
N ARG A 45 -3.47 19.01 -15.67
CA ARG A 45 -3.00 19.13 -17.06
C ARG A 45 -2.69 17.78 -17.70
N TRP A 46 -2.66 16.70 -16.92
CA TRP A 46 -2.36 15.38 -17.45
C TRP A 46 -3.47 14.86 -18.34
N THR A 47 -3.09 14.29 -19.48
CA THR A 47 -4.00 13.50 -20.30
C THR A 47 -4.06 12.09 -19.73
N MET A 48 -5.27 11.66 -19.39
CA MET A 48 -5.52 10.40 -18.71
C MET A 48 -6.02 9.35 -19.71
N PRO A 49 -5.19 8.36 -20.11
CA PRO A 49 -5.67 7.26 -20.93
C PRO A 49 -6.70 6.42 -20.16
N PRO A 50 -7.55 5.65 -20.86
CA PRO A 50 -8.32 4.57 -20.23
C PRO A 50 -7.36 3.64 -19.47
N ASP A 51 -7.77 3.20 -18.28
CA ASP A 51 -6.97 2.33 -17.41
C ASP A 51 -5.60 2.91 -17.01
N ALA A 52 -5.51 4.23 -16.91
CA ALA A 52 -4.28 4.92 -16.52
C ALA A 52 -3.73 4.38 -15.20
N THR A 53 -2.41 4.22 -15.18
CA THR A 53 -1.63 3.93 -13.98
C THR A 53 -1.04 5.22 -13.43
N LEU A 54 -1.17 5.46 -12.13
CA LEU A 54 -0.40 6.49 -11.42
C LEU A 54 0.82 5.82 -10.79
N ALA A 55 2.00 6.09 -11.34
CA ALA A 55 3.25 5.64 -10.73
C ALA A 55 3.79 6.71 -9.79
N GLY A 56 3.97 6.37 -8.53
CA GLY A 56 4.62 7.16 -7.49
C GLY A 56 5.98 6.58 -7.14
N TYR A 57 6.95 7.46 -6.92
CA TYR A 57 8.29 7.13 -6.46
C TYR A 57 8.66 8.06 -5.32
N TYR A 58 9.11 7.51 -4.19
CA TYR A 58 9.49 8.26 -3.01
C TYR A 58 10.94 7.93 -2.61
N ASN A 59 11.75 8.96 -2.37
CA ASN A 59 13.09 8.80 -1.81
C ASN A 59 13.38 9.90 -0.77
N THR A 60 14.19 9.60 0.25
CA THR A 60 14.53 10.56 1.30
C THR A 60 15.94 10.36 1.84
N THR A 61 16.52 11.42 2.40
CA THR A 61 17.74 11.32 3.20
C THR A 61 17.50 10.89 4.64
N SER A 62 16.25 10.75 5.09
CA SER A 62 15.94 10.18 6.40
C SER A 62 16.16 8.66 6.40
N SER A 63 16.77 8.15 7.46
CA SER A 63 16.85 6.71 7.73
C SER A 63 15.55 6.13 8.29
N ASP A 64 14.56 6.98 8.59
CA ASP A 64 13.32 6.53 9.20
C ASP A 64 12.57 5.57 8.26
N VAL A 65 12.12 4.50 8.89
CA VAL A 65 11.28 3.50 8.26
C VAL A 65 9.90 4.12 8.05
N THR A 66 9.40 4.01 6.83
CA THR A 66 8.21 4.76 6.39
C THR A 66 7.43 3.92 5.40
N ASP A 67 6.12 3.85 5.59
CA ASP A 67 5.23 3.32 4.58
C ASP A 67 5.23 4.24 3.35
N VAL A 68 5.63 3.64 2.25
CA VAL A 68 5.86 4.27 0.95
C VAL A 68 4.54 4.51 0.24
N GLU A 69 3.58 3.60 0.41
CA GLU A 69 2.22 3.74 -0.12
C GLU A 69 1.57 4.95 0.52
N ASN A 70 1.54 5.02 1.85
CA ASN A 70 0.96 6.15 2.56
C ASN A 70 1.66 7.47 2.21
N SER A 71 2.99 7.45 2.08
CA SER A 71 3.78 8.62 1.67
C SER A 71 3.39 9.14 0.29
N LEU A 72 2.98 8.27 -0.63
CA LEU A 72 2.66 8.61 -2.01
C LEU A 72 1.18 8.85 -2.27
N PHE A 73 0.29 8.09 -1.64
CA PHE A 73 -1.13 8.07 -2.01
C PHE A 73 -2.04 8.51 -0.88
N THR A 74 -1.94 7.97 0.32
CA THR A 74 -2.80 8.40 1.45
C THR A 74 -2.58 9.87 1.82
N ASN A 75 -1.31 10.28 1.99
CA ASN A 75 -0.97 11.67 2.32
C ASN A 75 -1.33 12.67 1.20
N MET A 76 -1.52 12.17 -0.03
CA MET A 76 -1.82 12.95 -1.24
C MET A 76 -3.21 12.63 -1.83
N GLY A 77 -4.07 11.91 -1.10
CA GLY A 77 -5.26 11.28 -1.68
C GLY A 77 -6.30 12.28 -2.20
N GLU A 78 -6.38 13.46 -1.58
CA GLU A 78 -7.24 14.56 -2.01
C GLU A 78 -6.60 15.45 -3.10
N THR A 79 -5.34 15.21 -3.42
CA THR A 79 -4.55 16.00 -4.36
C THR A 79 -4.57 15.38 -5.75
N MET A 80 -4.47 14.06 -5.81
CA MET A 80 -4.31 13.32 -7.07
C MET A 80 -5.64 13.06 -7.79
N PRO A 81 -5.66 13.05 -9.13
CA PRO A 81 -6.84 12.69 -9.91
C PRO A 81 -7.39 11.33 -9.52
N ARG A 82 -8.71 11.25 -9.38
CA ARG A 82 -9.41 10.07 -8.90
C ARG A 82 -9.69 9.00 -9.97
N SER A 83 -9.34 9.28 -11.23
CA SER A 83 -9.62 8.45 -12.41
C SER A 83 -8.63 7.31 -12.63
N PHE A 84 -7.51 7.27 -11.91
CA PHE A 84 -6.58 6.15 -12.01
C PHE A 84 -7.20 4.88 -11.43
N THR A 85 -7.18 3.81 -12.22
CA THR A 85 -7.62 2.47 -11.79
C THR A 85 -6.46 1.64 -11.28
N THR A 86 -5.22 2.04 -11.59
CA THR A 86 -4.00 1.38 -11.13
C THR A 86 -3.08 2.37 -10.43
N LEU A 87 -2.53 1.97 -9.29
CA LEU A 87 -1.47 2.66 -8.58
C LEU A 87 -0.23 1.80 -8.58
N ARG A 88 0.93 2.43 -8.72
CA ARG A 88 2.23 1.79 -8.59
C ARG A 88 3.07 2.63 -7.65
N PHE A 89 3.63 2.04 -6.61
CA PHE A 89 4.51 2.74 -5.68
C PHE A 89 5.88 2.09 -5.63
N GLU A 90 6.89 2.92 -5.40
CA GLU A 90 8.28 2.50 -5.31
C GLU A 90 9.05 3.38 -4.32
N ARG A 91 9.86 2.76 -3.46
CA ARG A 91 10.85 3.44 -2.63
C ARG A 91 12.21 3.42 -3.31
N GLY A 92 12.79 4.61 -3.48
CA GLY A 92 14.17 4.75 -3.90
C GLY A 92 15.18 4.27 -2.87
N THR A 93 16.39 4.00 -3.35
CA THR A 93 17.57 3.83 -2.49
C THR A 93 18.58 4.94 -2.75
N GLY A 94 19.38 5.25 -1.74
CA GLY A 94 20.46 6.22 -1.84
C GLY A 94 19.99 7.68 -1.84
N THR A 95 20.86 8.58 -2.28
CA THR A 95 20.64 10.03 -2.19
C THR A 95 19.49 10.46 -3.10
N PRO A 96 18.46 11.16 -2.58
CA PRO A 96 17.42 11.76 -3.41
C PRO A 96 18.01 12.70 -4.46
N LYS A 97 17.32 12.83 -5.59
CA LYS A 97 17.68 13.77 -6.65
C LYS A 97 17.84 15.18 -6.06
N SER A 98 18.94 15.87 -6.35
CA SER A 98 19.19 17.22 -5.84
C SER A 98 18.07 18.18 -6.27
N PRO A 99 17.62 19.08 -5.37
CA PRO A 99 16.56 20.01 -5.71
C PRO A 99 17.07 21.07 -6.70
N PRO A 100 16.25 21.55 -7.65
CA PRO A 100 16.65 22.59 -8.61
C PRO A 100 16.95 23.95 -7.96
N VAL A 101 16.52 24.13 -6.72
CA VAL A 101 16.66 25.34 -5.91
C VAL A 101 16.93 24.90 -4.46
N PRO A 102 17.60 25.71 -3.63
CA PRO A 102 17.75 25.40 -2.21
C PRO A 102 16.38 25.19 -1.53
N ILE A 103 16.29 24.14 -0.71
CA ILE A 103 15.11 23.78 0.08
C ILE A 103 15.49 23.85 1.56
N ASP A 104 14.65 24.52 2.35
CA ASP A 104 14.84 24.58 3.80
C ASP A 104 14.46 23.24 4.42
N LEU A 105 15.44 22.52 4.99
CA LEU A 105 15.27 21.19 5.60
C LEU A 105 14.64 21.30 6.99
N ILE A 106 13.35 21.63 7.05
CA ILE A 106 12.59 21.83 8.30
C ILE A 106 12.72 20.65 9.27
N SER A 107 12.72 19.41 8.78
CA SER A 107 12.92 18.21 9.61
C SER A 107 14.34 17.65 9.54
N GLY A 108 15.32 18.42 9.04
CA GLY A 108 16.69 17.97 8.83
C GLY A 108 16.91 17.04 7.64
N HIS A 109 15.84 16.70 6.91
CA HIS A 109 15.88 15.72 5.82
C HIS A 109 15.22 16.23 4.55
N LEU A 110 15.74 15.80 3.40
CA LEU A 110 15.15 16.04 2.09
C LEU A 110 14.23 14.87 1.75
N HIS A 111 13.04 15.20 1.26
CA HIS A 111 12.06 14.25 0.76
C HIS A 111 11.80 14.55 -0.72
N TYR A 112 11.91 13.53 -1.56
CA TYR A 112 11.67 13.60 -2.99
C TYR A 112 10.53 12.69 -3.38
N TYR A 113 9.58 13.23 -4.13
CA TYR A 113 8.45 12.51 -4.69
C TYR A 113 8.46 12.71 -6.20
N ARG A 114 8.14 11.66 -6.95
CA ARG A 114 7.88 11.74 -8.38
C ARG A 114 6.61 10.97 -8.68
N TYR A 115 5.69 11.62 -9.37
CA TYR A 115 4.48 11.00 -9.91
C TYR A 115 4.52 11.05 -11.42
N SER A 116 4.10 9.99 -12.09
CA SER A 116 3.94 9.95 -13.54
C SER A 116 2.71 9.17 -13.96
N VAL A 117 2.15 9.54 -15.11
CA VAL A 117 1.13 8.73 -15.80
C VAL A 117 1.84 7.56 -16.49
N GLY A 118 1.68 6.36 -15.95
CA GLY A 118 2.42 5.17 -16.36
C GLY A 118 3.90 5.23 -15.94
N GLY A 119 4.76 4.57 -16.72
CA GLY A 119 6.21 4.51 -16.49
C GLY A 119 6.65 3.23 -15.76
N PRO A 120 7.84 2.69 -16.07
CA PRO A 120 8.34 1.45 -15.49
C PRO A 120 8.78 1.64 -14.04
N TRP A 121 9.04 0.53 -13.33
CA TRP A 121 9.84 0.57 -12.11
C TRP A 121 11.26 1.00 -12.40
N THR A 122 11.88 1.71 -11.45
CA THR A 122 13.15 2.40 -11.68
C THR A 122 14.29 1.92 -10.80
N THR A 123 13.99 1.44 -9.60
CA THR A 123 14.97 0.95 -8.62
C THR A 123 14.86 -0.56 -8.44
N TRP A 124 13.64 -1.10 -8.42
CA TRP A 124 13.37 -2.48 -8.08
C TRP A 124 12.63 -3.24 -9.18
N VAL A 125 12.80 -4.55 -9.19
CA VAL A 125 11.93 -5.49 -9.89
C VAL A 125 11.53 -6.63 -8.96
N PRO A 126 10.34 -7.23 -9.13
CA PRO A 126 9.96 -8.49 -8.51
C PRO A 126 10.99 -9.56 -8.84
N ASP A 127 11.25 -10.40 -7.87
CA ASP A 127 12.17 -11.51 -7.98
C ASP A 127 11.45 -12.85 -7.76
N GLN A 128 11.28 -13.28 -6.51
CA GLN A 128 10.65 -14.58 -6.19
C GLN A 128 9.27 -14.37 -5.55
N THR A 129 8.26 -15.10 -6.03
CA THR A 129 6.95 -15.12 -5.38
C THR A 129 7.07 -15.81 -4.03
N ILE A 130 6.50 -15.18 -2.99
CA ILE A 130 6.46 -15.71 -1.63
C ILE A 130 5.09 -16.35 -1.38
N ALA A 131 4.04 -15.62 -1.73
CA ALA A 131 2.67 -16.09 -1.60
C ALA A 131 1.82 -15.55 -2.76
N SER A 132 0.79 -16.29 -3.16
CA SER A 132 -0.16 -15.88 -4.16
C SER A 132 -1.58 -16.36 -3.85
N TRP A 133 -2.56 -15.59 -4.32
CA TRP A 133 -3.98 -15.88 -4.17
C TRP A 133 -4.74 -15.36 -5.39
N ARG A 134 -5.90 -15.94 -5.66
CA ARG A 134 -6.69 -15.62 -6.84
C ARG A 134 -8.18 -15.69 -6.54
N HIS A 135 -8.90 -14.63 -6.91
CA HIS A 135 -10.35 -14.49 -6.75
C HIS A 135 -10.85 -14.84 -5.33
N VAL A 136 -10.13 -14.40 -4.28
CA VAL A 136 -10.54 -14.59 -2.89
C VAL A 136 -11.72 -13.64 -2.57
N PRO A 137 -12.91 -14.16 -2.22
CA PRO A 137 -14.08 -13.32 -2.00
C PRO A 137 -14.00 -12.57 -0.68
N ARG A 138 -14.15 -11.24 -0.73
CA ARG A 138 -14.25 -10.36 0.45
C ARG A 138 -15.70 -10.24 0.89
N ARG A 139 -16.15 -11.23 1.67
CA ARG A 139 -17.55 -11.36 2.14
C ARG A 139 -17.97 -10.35 3.21
N VAL A 140 -17.01 -9.75 3.91
CA VAL A 140 -17.29 -8.73 4.92
C VAL A 140 -17.48 -7.37 4.24
N SER A 141 -18.68 -6.82 4.31
CA SER A 141 -19.05 -5.55 3.69
C SER A 141 -18.90 -4.32 4.59
N VAL A 142 -18.75 -4.53 5.90
CA VAL A 142 -18.65 -3.47 6.92
C VAL A 142 -17.18 -3.09 7.14
N GLY A 143 -16.89 -1.80 7.28
CA GLY A 143 -15.54 -1.31 7.59
C GLY A 143 -14.59 -1.35 6.39
N THR A 144 -15.07 -0.96 5.20
CA THR A 144 -14.24 -0.89 3.97
C THR A 144 -13.13 0.16 4.06
N ASP A 145 -13.20 1.03 5.06
CA ASP A 145 -12.21 2.00 5.51
C ASP A 145 -11.22 1.39 6.52
N THR A 146 -11.05 0.07 6.54
CA THR A 146 -10.19 -0.63 7.51
C THR A 146 -9.55 -1.84 6.86
N ALA A 147 -8.38 -2.25 7.37
CA ALA A 147 -7.67 -3.44 6.91
C ALA A 147 -8.40 -4.78 7.20
N ARG A 148 -9.33 -4.77 8.16
CA ARG A 148 -9.95 -5.97 8.73
C ARG A 148 -10.67 -6.89 7.72
N PRO A 149 -11.50 -6.38 6.78
CA PRO A 149 -12.19 -7.24 5.82
C PRO A 149 -11.25 -8.00 4.89
N VAL A 150 -10.14 -7.38 4.51
CA VAL A 150 -9.14 -7.97 3.61
C VAL A 150 -8.29 -8.99 4.37
N TRP A 151 -7.84 -8.62 5.57
CA TRP A 151 -7.16 -9.54 6.50
C TRP A 151 -7.98 -10.82 6.70
N PHE A 152 -9.26 -10.67 7.08
CA PHE A 152 -10.14 -11.81 7.33
C PHE A 152 -10.33 -12.68 6.10
N ALA A 153 -10.58 -12.08 4.92
CA ALA A 153 -10.82 -12.82 3.69
C ALA A 153 -9.61 -13.69 3.30
N LEU A 154 -8.40 -13.16 3.41
CA LEU A 154 -7.17 -13.89 3.08
C LEU A 154 -6.82 -14.95 4.13
N ARG A 155 -7.04 -14.66 5.42
CA ARG A 155 -6.87 -15.65 6.50
C ARG A 155 -7.81 -16.84 6.35
N TYR A 156 -9.09 -16.56 6.07
CA TYR A 156 -10.08 -17.60 5.81
C TYR A 156 -9.72 -18.43 4.57
N ALA A 157 -9.39 -17.77 3.45
CA ALA A 157 -8.98 -18.45 2.22
C ALA A 157 -7.73 -19.30 2.41
N ASN A 158 -6.77 -18.85 3.22
CA ASN A 158 -5.59 -19.64 3.55
C ASN A 158 -5.95 -20.91 4.35
N SER A 159 -6.86 -20.81 5.32
CA SER A 159 -7.36 -21.99 6.04
C SER A 159 -8.04 -22.99 5.11
N ASP A 160 -8.73 -22.50 4.07
CA ASP A 160 -9.32 -23.33 3.00
C ASP A 160 -8.30 -23.86 1.98
N GLY A 161 -7.03 -23.48 2.07
CA GLY A 161 -5.98 -23.87 1.12
C GLY A 161 -6.04 -23.14 -0.23
N ALA A 162 -6.77 -22.02 -0.32
CA ALA A 162 -6.86 -21.18 -1.53
C ALA A 162 -5.73 -20.14 -1.65
N VAL A 163 -4.79 -20.12 -0.69
CA VAL A 163 -3.57 -19.31 -0.73
C VAL A 163 -2.37 -20.24 -0.92
N ALA A 164 -1.58 -20.00 -1.96
CA ALA A 164 -0.33 -20.73 -2.21
C ALA A 164 0.83 -19.97 -1.56
N VAL A 165 1.63 -20.66 -0.74
CA VAL A 165 2.87 -20.13 -0.16
C VAL A 165 4.04 -20.95 -0.72
N GLU A 166 4.88 -20.32 -1.53
CA GLU A 166 5.93 -21.00 -2.32
C GLU A 166 7.22 -21.19 -1.53
N ASN A 167 7.48 -20.34 -0.53
CA ASN A 167 8.67 -20.39 0.31
C ASN A 167 8.26 -20.46 1.78
N VAL A 168 8.49 -21.61 2.43
CA VAL A 168 8.04 -21.86 3.81
C VAL A 168 8.89 -21.11 4.84
N ALA A 169 10.10 -20.67 4.45
CA ALA A 169 10.95 -19.88 5.32
C ALA A 169 10.40 -18.44 5.45
N ALA A 170 10.18 -18.00 6.68
CA ALA A 170 9.83 -16.62 6.99
C ALA A 170 10.86 -15.65 6.37
N LEU A 171 10.39 -14.47 5.94
CA LEU A 171 11.31 -13.41 5.54
C LEU A 171 12.21 -13.04 6.70
N GLN A 172 13.49 -12.81 6.41
CA GLN A 172 14.44 -12.35 7.41
C GLN A 172 13.96 -11.01 8.00
N PRO A 173 14.21 -10.76 9.31
CA PRO A 173 13.96 -9.46 9.90
C PRO A 173 14.59 -8.34 9.06
N GLY A 174 13.82 -7.30 8.74
CA GLY A 174 14.28 -6.18 7.91
C GLY A 174 14.34 -6.45 6.40
N ALA A 175 14.03 -7.67 5.92
CA ALA A 175 13.93 -7.92 4.49
C ALA A 175 12.82 -7.06 3.87
N ILE A 176 13.17 -6.38 2.78
CA ILE A 176 12.25 -5.60 1.95
C ILE A 176 11.54 -6.52 0.97
N PHE A 177 10.30 -6.20 0.64
CA PHE A 177 9.48 -7.00 -0.25
C PHE A 177 8.62 -6.10 -1.13
N GLY A 178 7.86 -6.74 -2.02
CA GLY A 178 6.83 -6.07 -2.78
C GLY A 178 5.52 -6.84 -2.84
N LEU A 179 4.50 -6.14 -3.31
CA LEU A 179 3.12 -6.59 -3.31
C LEU A 179 2.44 -6.20 -4.63
N ARG A 180 1.66 -7.11 -5.21
CA ARG A 180 0.72 -6.77 -6.29
C ARG A 180 -0.66 -7.24 -5.90
N ILE A 181 -1.65 -6.36 -6.01
CA ILE A 181 -3.05 -6.65 -5.73
C ILE A 181 -3.93 -6.20 -6.88
N ILE A 182 -4.90 -7.04 -7.21
CA ILE A 182 -6.03 -6.72 -8.07
C ILE A 182 -7.30 -6.88 -7.24
N VAL A 183 -8.08 -5.82 -7.13
CA VAL A 183 -9.44 -5.83 -6.58
C VAL A 183 -10.42 -5.97 -7.73
N HIS A 184 -11.09 -7.11 -7.79
CA HIS A 184 -12.16 -7.39 -8.72
C HIS A 184 -13.47 -6.89 -8.09
N THR A 185 -14.04 -5.83 -8.62
CA THR A 185 -15.27 -5.21 -8.11
C THR A 185 -16.49 -5.78 -8.82
N THR A 186 -17.63 -5.69 -8.15
CA THR A 186 -18.93 -5.95 -8.78
C THR A 186 -19.43 -4.68 -9.46
N LYS A 187 -20.28 -4.82 -10.49
CA LYS A 187 -20.87 -3.69 -11.25
C LYS A 187 -21.59 -2.64 -10.39
N ALA A 188 -21.95 -2.99 -9.16
CA ALA A 188 -22.71 -2.14 -8.26
C ALA A 188 -21.84 -1.26 -7.35
N ARG A 189 -20.50 -1.38 -7.38
CA ARG A 189 -19.62 -0.66 -6.46
C ARG A 189 -18.54 0.13 -7.18
N SER A 190 -18.60 1.45 -7.04
CA SER A 190 -17.46 2.33 -7.30
C SER A 190 -16.37 2.01 -6.28
N HIS A 191 -15.20 1.59 -6.75
CA HIS A 191 -14.03 1.36 -5.92
C HIS A 191 -12.91 2.23 -6.49
N MET A 192 -12.45 3.19 -5.71
CA MET A 192 -11.47 4.17 -6.15
C MET A 192 -10.09 3.69 -5.75
N ALA A 193 -9.12 3.73 -6.67
CA ALA A 193 -7.82 3.15 -6.40
C ALA A 193 -7.13 3.87 -5.22
N ILE A 194 -7.02 5.20 -5.32
CA ILE A 194 -6.33 6.09 -4.37
C ILE A 194 -6.94 6.07 -2.97
N SER A 195 -8.26 5.93 -2.85
CA SER A 195 -8.93 6.05 -1.54
C SER A 195 -9.01 4.73 -0.77
N ASN A 196 -8.70 3.60 -1.41
CA ASN A 196 -8.88 2.28 -0.83
C ASN A 196 -7.59 1.46 -0.76
N SER A 197 -6.50 1.93 -1.37
CA SER A 197 -5.24 1.18 -1.47
C SER A 197 -4.65 0.87 -0.11
N GLU A 198 -4.54 1.85 0.79
CA GLU A 198 -4.05 1.72 2.18
C GLU A 198 -4.67 0.50 2.87
N PHE A 199 -6.00 0.50 3.05
CA PHE A 199 -6.68 -0.57 3.77
C PHE A 199 -6.54 -1.94 3.13
N VAL A 200 -6.50 -2.01 1.80
CA VAL A 200 -6.35 -3.29 1.10
C VAL A 200 -4.92 -3.81 1.19
N ILE A 201 -3.93 -2.93 1.09
CA ILE A 201 -2.51 -3.27 1.19
C ILE A 201 -2.20 -3.71 2.61
N ASP A 202 -2.61 -2.93 3.62
CA ASP A 202 -2.42 -3.25 5.03
C ASP A 202 -3.07 -4.58 5.41
N GLY A 203 -4.33 -4.78 4.99
CA GLY A 203 -5.05 -6.01 5.27
C GLY A 203 -4.41 -7.22 4.60
N ALA A 204 -3.88 -7.03 3.38
CA ALA A 204 -3.19 -8.10 2.66
C ALA A 204 -1.87 -8.47 3.32
N ILE A 205 -1.05 -7.49 3.69
CA ILE A 205 0.23 -7.74 4.37
C ILE A 205 -0.04 -8.37 5.75
N ALA A 206 -0.97 -7.81 6.52
CA ALA A 206 -1.37 -8.32 7.83
C ALA A 206 -1.81 -9.80 7.81
N ALA A 207 -2.47 -10.25 6.74
CA ALA A 207 -2.93 -11.65 6.65
C ALA A 207 -1.78 -12.68 6.71
N PHE A 208 -0.56 -12.28 6.33
CA PHE A 208 0.63 -13.14 6.31
C PHE A 208 1.53 -12.97 7.54
N HIS A 209 1.07 -12.23 8.56
CA HIS A 209 1.73 -12.15 9.86
C HIS A 209 1.39 -13.35 10.76
N HIS A 210 2.26 -13.56 11.76
CA HIS A 210 2.08 -14.56 12.79
C HIS A 210 1.10 -14.07 13.87
N ASP A 211 -0.19 -14.03 13.55
CA ASP A 211 -1.27 -13.80 14.52
C ASP A 211 -1.76 -15.16 15.06
N PRO A 212 -1.28 -15.64 16.22
CA PRO A 212 -1.67 -16.95 16.75
C PRO A 212 -3.13 -16.92 17.23
N LEU A 213 -3.84 -18.03 17.03
CA LEU A 213 -5.18 -18.21 17.58
C LEU A 213 -5.16 -18.12 19.12
N SER A 214 -5.93 -17.19 19.67
CA SER A 214 -6.22 -17.09 21.11
C SER A 214 -7.66 -16.61 21.32
N ASP A 215 -8.25 -16.97 22.47
CA ASP A 215 -9.60 -16.52 22.82
C ASP A 215 -9.68 -14.99 22.95
N GLU A 216 -8.61 -14.36 23.44
CA GLU A 216 -8.49 -12.90 23.52
C GLU A 216 -8.55 -12.24 22.13
N LEU A 217 -7.80 -12.80 21.16
CA LEU A 217 -7.79 -12.30 19.79
C LEU A 217 -9.16 -12.47 19.12
N VAL A 218 -9.78 -13.65 19.30
CA VAL A 218 -11.12 -13.93 18.77
C VAL A 218 -12.14 -12.95 19.36
N ALA A 219 -12.16 -12.76 20.67
CA ALA A 219 -13.07 -11.83 21.33
C ALA A 219 -12.88 -10.38 20.86
N ALA A 220 -11.63 -9.93 20.73
CA ALA A 220 -11.33 -8.58 20.25
C ALA A 220 -11.80 -8.36 18.81
N LEU A 221 -11.58 -9.32 17.91
CA LEU A 221 -11.98 -9.24 16.50
C LEU A 221 -13.48 -9.36 16.28
N LEU A 222 -14.19 -10.20 17.05
CA LEU A 222 -15.65 -10.35 16.96
C LEU A 222 -16.37 -9.00 17.12
N SER A 223 -15.92 -8.18 18.08
CA SER A 223 -16.49 -6.85 18.31
C SER A 223 -16.32 -5.89 17.12
N LYS A 224 -15.37 -6.18 16.22
CA LYS A 224 -14.99 -5.34 15.07
C LYS A 224 -15.43 -5.93 13.72
N LEU A 225 -15.96 -7.15 13.72
CA LEU A 225 -16.40 -7.88 12.53
C LEU A 225 -17.80 -8.46 12.77
N PRO A 226 -18.84 -7.60 12.85
CA PRO A 226 -20.17 -8.00 13.34
C PRO A 226 -20.90 -9.01 12.45
N THR A 227 -20.46 -9.19 11.20
CA THR A 227 -21.02 -10.17 10.26
C THR A 227 -20.27 -11.51 10.25
N VAL A 228 -19.25 -11.67 11.10
CA VAL A 228 -18.40 -12.86 11.17
C VAL A 228 -18.70 -13.62 12.46
N THR A 229 -18.86 -14.93 12.36
CA THR A 229 -19.11 -15.78 13.54
C THR A 229 -17.82 -16.12 14.27
N GLU A 230 -17.91 -16.56 15.53
CA GLU A 230 -16.76 -17.05 16.28
C GLU A 230 -16.10 -18.25 15.57
N SER A 231 -16.91 -19.16 15.04
CA SER A 231 -16.44 -20.32 14.27
C SER A 231 -15.65 -19.88 13.04
N ASP A 232 -16.12 -18.88 12.31
CA ASP A 232 -15.43 -18.36 11.12
C ASP A 232 -14.08 -17.71 11.48
N LEU A 233 -14.01 -16.96 12.59
CA LEU A 233 -12.75 -16.36 13.06
C LEU A 233 -11.76 -17.43 13.52
N ARG A 234 -12.22 -18.42 14.29
CA ARG A 234 -11.37 -19.54 14.71
C ARG A 234 -10.86 -20.31 13.49
N HIS A 235 -11.71 -20.53 12.49
CA HIS A 235 -11.30 -21.13 11.22
C HIS A 235 -10.23 -20.28 10.52
N ALA A 236 -10.45 -18.98 10.35
CA ALA A 236 -9.47 -18.07 9.73
C ALA A 236 -8.12 -18.00 10.48
N LEU A 237 -8.12 -18.27 11.79
CA LEU A 237 -6.91 -18.28 12.61
C LEU A 237 -6.30 -19.69 12.79
N SER A 238 -7.01 -20.75 12.40
CA SER A 238 -6.62 -22.15 12.64
C SER A 238 -5.38 -22.58 11.86
N ARG A 239 -5.13 -21.95 10.72
CA ARG A 239 -3.97 -22.21 9.87
C ARG A 239 -3.21 -20.93 9.62
N LEU A 240 -1.98 -20.89 10.11
CA LEU A 240 -1.04 -19.86 9.71
C LEU A 240 -0.57 -20.21 8.30
N ALA A 241 -0.79 -19.30 7.33
CA ALA A 241 0.08 -19.24 6.16
C ALA A 241 1.47 -19.10 6.75
N GLY A 242 2.40 -20.04 6.49
CA GLY A 242 3.74 -20.03 7.10
C GLY A 242 4.22 -18.60 7.21
N PRO A 243 4.42 -18.07 8.43
CA PRO A 243 4.32 -16.63 8.62
C PRO A 243 5.41 -15.98 7.80
N VAL A 244 5.01 -15.31 6.72
CA VAL A 244 5.93 -14.53 5.89
C VAL A 244 6.60 -13.51 6.79
N PHE A 245 5.84 -12.99 7.75
CA PHE A 245 6.33 -12.10 8.79
C PHE A 245 6.19 -12.77 10.16
N PRO A 246 7.30 -12.95 10.90
CA PRO A 246 7.30 -13.72 12.16
C PRO A 246 6.65 -13.00 13.34
N THR A 247 6.25 -11.73 13.17
CA THR A 247 5.60 -10.92 14.21
C THR A 247 4.08 -10.90 14.00
N PRO A 248 3.28 -10.68 15.05
CA PRO A 248 1.85 -10.41 14.89
C PRO A 248 1.61 -9.05 14.23
N ALA A 249 0.56 -8.95 13.41
CA ALA A 249 0.03 -7.68 12.90
C ALA A 249 -1.10 -7.16 13.78
N VAL A 250 -1.89 -8.06 14.39
CA VAL A 250 -3.01 -7.65 15.25
C VAL A 250 -2.51 -7.44 16.67
N GLN A 251 -2.61 -6.20 17.14
CA GLN A 251 -2.20 -5.80 18.48
C GLN A 251 -3.42 -5.41 19.31
N ILE A 252 -3.50 -5.94 20.52
CA ILE A 252 -4.53 -5.61 21.51
C ILE A 252 -3.87 -4.79 22.59
N SER A 253 -4.32 -3.55 22.74
CA SER A 253 -3.83 -2.65 23.79
C SER A 253 -4.48 -2.96 25.14
N LYS A 254 -3.88 -2.44 26.22
CA LYS A 254 -4.38 -2.64 27.60
C LYS A 254 -5.83 -2.17 27.82
N ASN A 255 -6.33 -1.22 27.02
CA ASN A 255 -7.71 -0.74 27.11
C ASN A 255 -8.68 -1.53 26.22
N GLY A 256 -8.24 -2.64 25.62
CA GLY A 256 -9.03 -3.48 24.72
C GLY A 256 -9.17 -2.92 23.30
N SER A 257 -8.51 -1.80 22.96
CA SER A 257 -8.50 -1.32 21.58
C SER A 257 -7.61 -2.20 20.70
N LEU A 258 -8.14 -2.53 19.52
CA LEU A 258 -7.50 -3.38 18.53
C LEU A 258 -6.90 -2.52 17.42
N ARG A 259 -5.63 -2.75 17.10
CA ARG A 259 -4.91 -2.13 15.98
C ARG A 259 -4.36 -3.22 15.07
N ILE A 260 -4.46 -3.01 13.77
CA ILE A 260 -3.72 -3.79 12.77
C ILE A 260 -2.52 -2.95 12.37
N ASP A 261 -1.32 -3.48 12.55
CA ASP A 261 -0.02 -2.82 12.39
C ASP A 261 0.90 -3.77 11.60
N PRO A 262 0.68 -3.88 10.27
CA PRO A 262 1.44 -4.78 9.42
C PRO A 262 2.87 -4.26 9.20
N ALA A 263 3.72 -5.07 8.58
CA ALA A 263 5.05 -4.64 8.13
C ALA A 263 5.02 -3.97 6.74
N ASP A 264 4.05 -3.08 6.52
CA ASP A 264 3.84 -2.28 5.31
C ASP A 264 5.00 -1.33 5.02
N ASP A 265 5.65 -0.84 6.07
CA ASP A 265 6.89 -0.08 6.06
C ASP A 265 8.07 -0.74 5.30
N ARG A 266 8.05 -2.08 5.19
CA ARG A 266 9.02 -2.89 4.42
C ARG A 266 8.54 -3.21 3.00
N CYS A 267 7.32 -2.84 2.63
CA CYS A 267 6.78 -2.96 1.28
C CYS A 267 7.29 -1.81 0.41
N TRP A 268 8.43 -2.01 -0.24
CA TRP A 268 9.11 -0.95 -1.00
C TRP A 268 8.70 -0.87 -2.46
N LEU A 269 7.99 -1.88 -2.97
CA LEU A 269 7.52 -1.93 -4.34
C LEU A 269 6.10 -2.46 -4.36
N GLY A 270 5.18 -1.78 -5.02
CA GLY A 270 3.88 -2.40 -5.23
C GLY A 270 3.03 -1.85 -6.34
N GLU A 271 1.97 -2.60 -6.60
CA GLU A 271 0.96 -2.29 -7.59
C GLU A 271 -0.42 -2.65 -7.04
N TYR A 272 -1.37 -1.74 -7.20
CA TYR A 272 -2.73 -1.90 -6.75
C TYR A 272 -3.67 -1.53 -7.88
N THR A 273 -4.45 -2.50 -8.35
CA THR A 273 -5.33 -2.35 -9.51
C THR A 273 -6.78 -2.60 -9.12
N VAL A 274 -7.70 -1.83 -9.69
CA VAL A 274 -9.14 -2.02 -9.57
C VAL A 274 -9.70 -2.42 -10.94
N ARG A 275 -10.50 -3.49 -10.99
CA ARG A 275 -11.14 -3.98 -12.22
C ARG A 275 -12.59 -4.34 -11.96
N GLU A 276 -13.48 -4.04 -12.91
CA GLU A 276 -14.90 -4.39 -12.83
C GLU A 276 -15.16 -5.78 -13.44
N ASP A 277 -14.54 -6.81 -12.88
CA ASP A 277 -14.54 -8.18 -13.42
C ASP A 277 -14.74 -9.25 -12.33
N SER A 278 -15.35 -8.90 -11.19
CA SER A 278 -15.69 -9.91 -10.18
C SER A 278 -16.60 -11.00 -10.75
N THR A 279 -16.27 -12.25 -10.43
CA THR A 279 -17.03 -13.43 -10.85
C THR A 279 -18.07 -13.87 -9.83
N SER A 280 -18.12 -13.22 -8.67
CA SER A 280 -19.08 -13.53 -7.60
C SER A 280 -19.93 -12.31 -7.23
N GLN A 281 -20.88 -12.54 -6.31
CA GLN A 281 -21.69 -11.46 -5.73
C GLN A 281 -20.89 -10.51 -4.81
N TRP A 282 -19.63 -10.86 -4.50
CA TRP A 282 -18.75 -10.11 -3.61
C TRP A 282 -17.58 -9.50 -4.40
N PRO A 283 -16.96 -8.41 -3.93
CA PRO A 283 -15.64 -8.05 -4.42
C PRO A 283 -14.63 -9.17 -4.14
N GLU A 284 -13.71 -9.42 -5.07
CA GLU A 284 -12.70 -10.46 -4.95
C GLU A 284 -11.29 -9.86 -4.98
N LEU A 285 -10.35 -10.59 -4.41
CA LEU A 285 -8.95 -10.20 -4.34
C LEU A 285 -8.11 -11.23 -5.06
N SER A 286 -7.25 -10.77 -5.96
CA SER A 286 -6.12 -11.54 -6.47
C SER A 286 -4.85 -10.80 -6.13
N GLY A 287 -3.74 -11.52 -5.96
CA GLY A 287 -2.50 -10.87 -5.64
C GLY A 287 -1.37 -11.80 -5.31
N LYS A 288 -0.23 -11.18 -5.01
CA LYS A 288 0.98 -11.88 -4.61
C LYS A 288 1.91 -10.99 -3.78
N LEU A 289 2.60 -11.63 -2.85
CA LEU A 289 3.79 -11.12 -2.17
C LEU A 289 5.03 -11.67 -2.88
N PHE A 290 6.09 -10.88 -2.99
CA PHE A 290 7.33 -11.30 -3.62
C PHE A 290 8.55 -10.58 -3.02
N THR A 291 9.71 -11.22 -3.11
CA THR A 291 10.99 -10.54 -2.87
C THR A 291 11.28 -9.59 -4.02
N ILE A 292 12.10 -8.57 -3.75
CA ILE A 292 12.53 -7.60 -4.75
C ILE A 292 14.04 -7.60 -4.89
N ARG A 293 14.51 -7.29 -6.10
CA ARG A 293 15.93 -7.11 -6.40
C ARG A 293 16.15 -5.81 -7.16
N PRO A 294 17.34 -5.19 -7.07
CA PRO A 294 17.64 -3.99 -7.83
C PRO A 294 17.53 -4.24 -9.34
N VAL A 295 17.09 -3.22 -10.08
CA VAL A 295 17.21 -3.20 -11.55
C VAL A 295 18.69 -3.25 -11.90
N GLN A 296 19.11 -4.22 -12.72
CA GLN A 296 20.49 -4.29 -13.18
C GLN A 296 20.77 -3.18 -14.22
N PRO A 297 21.95 -2.53 -14.18
CA PRO A 297 22.36 -1.60 -15.23
C PRO A 297 22.30 -2.29 -16.60
N GLY A 298 21.39 -1.82 -17.49
CA GLY A 298 21.19 -2.38 -18.83
C GLY A 298 19.82 -3.03 -19.10
N GLN A 299 18.97 -3.23 -18.09
CA GLN A 299 17.61 -3.81 -18.29
C GLN A 299 16.49 -2.79 -18.56
N GLN A 300 16.78 -1.49 -18.69
CA GLN A 300 15.77 -0.45 -18.97
C GLN A 300 15.22 -0.44 -20.42
N GLY A 301 15.48 -1.49 -21.21
CA GLY A 301 15.10 -1.58 -22.62
C GLY A 301 14.48 -2.92 -22.98
N GLY A 302 13.33 -3.27 -22.40
CA GLY A 302 12.55 -4.44 -22.79
C GLY A 302 11.08 -4.19 -22.54
N ARG A 303 10.32 -4.04 -23.64
CA ARG A 303 8.88 -3.77 -23.66
C ARG A 303 8.04 -4.88 -23.04
#